data_AF-A0A5I1HZM4-F1
#
_entry.id   AF-A0A5I1HZM4-F1
#
_cell.length_a   1.000
_cell.length_b   1.000
_cell.length_c   1.000
_cell.angle_alpha   90.00
_cell.angle_beta   90.00
_cell.angle_gamma   90.00
#
_symmetry.space_group_name_H-M   'P 1'
#
loop_
_entity.id
_entity.type
_entity.pdbx_description
1 polymer ?
#
loop_
_entity_poly.entity_id
_entity_poly.type
_entity_poly.pdbx_seq_one_letter_code
_entity_poly.pdbx_strand_id
1 'polypeptide(L)'
;MKKQLLRTLTASILLMSTSVLAQEAPSRTECIAPAKPGGGFDLTCKLIQVSLLETGAIEKPMRVTYMPGGVGAVAYNAIVAQRPGEPGTVVAFSGGSLLNLSQGKFGRYGVDDVRWLASVGTDYGMIAVRADSPWKTLKDLMTAMEKDPNSVVIGAGASIGSQDWMKSALLAQKANVDPHKMRYVAFEGGGEPVTALMGNHVQVVSGDLSEMVPYLGGDKIRVLAVFSENRLPGQLANVPTAKEQGYDLVWPIIRGFYVGPKVSDADYQWWVDTFKKLQQTDEFKKQRDLRGLFEFDMTGQQLDDYVKKQVTDYREQAKAFGLAK
;
A
#
# COMPACT_ATOMS: atom_id res chain seq x y z
N MET A 1 -55.57 72.31 4.18
CA MET A 1 -54.33 71.82 3.52
C MET A 1 -53.53 71.01 4.53
N LYS A 2 -53.65 69.67 4.50
CA LYS A 2 -52.93 68.73 5.37
C LYS A 2 -51.61 68.33 4.69
N LYS A 3 -50.46 68.51 5.34
CA LYS A 3 -49.17 67.96 4.89
C LYS A 3 -48.79 66.79 5.80
N GLN A 4 -48.77 65.59 5.20
CA GLN A 4 -48.28 64.35 5.81
C GLN A 4 -46.75 64.35 5.78
N LEU A 5 -46.11 64.13 6.93
CA LEU A 5 -44.70 63.77 7.04
C LEU A 5 -44.56 62.27 6.76
N LEU A 6 -43.84 61.92 5.70
CA LEU A 6 -43.44 60.55 5.38
C LEU A 6 -42.14 60.25 6.14
N ARG A 7 -42.19 59.29 7.08
CA ARG A 7 -41.02 58.71 7.75
C ARG A 7 -40.42 57.64 6.83
N THR A 8 -39.23 57.87 6.31
CA THR A 8 -38.40 56.85 5.65
C THR A 8 -37.65 56.05 6.70
N LEU A 9 -38.01 54.78 6.85
CA LEU A 9 -37.34 53.79 7.70
C LEU A 9 -36.30 53.05 6.84
N THR A 10 -35.02 53.33 7.01
CA THR A 10 -33.93 52.67 6.29
C THR A 10 -33.53 51.40 7.06
N ALA A 11 -34.04 50.24 6.64
CA ALA A 11 -33.63 48.95 7.18
C ALA A 11 -32.24 48.57 6.61
N SER A 12 -31.20 48.64 7.44
CA SER A 12 -29.86 48.16 7.10
C SER A 12 -29.80 46.64 7.33
N ILE A 13 -29.77 45.87 6.24
CA ILE A 13 -29.56 44.42 6.28
C ILE A 13 -28.05 44.18 6.46
N LEU A 14 -27.66 43.76 7.66
CA LEU A 14 -26.29 43.37 7.97
C LEU A 14 -26.02 41.98 7.35
N LEU A 15 -25.36 41.94 6.20
CA LEU A 15 -24.84 40.71 5.60
C LEU A 15 -23.72 40.16 6.49
N MET A 16 -24.06 39.27 7.43
CA MET A 16 -23.07 38.42 8.10
C MET A 16 -22.44 37.52 7.06
N SER A 17 -21.27 37.93 6.57
CA SER A 17 -20.42 37.11 5.72
C SER A 17 -19.86 36.00 6.62
N THR A 18 -20.44 34.82 6.59
CA THR A 18 -19.82 33.63 7.18
C THR A 18 -18.61 33.30 6.33
N SER A 19 -17.45 33.85 6.71
CA SER A 19 -16.17 33.40 6.23
C SER A 19 -16.07 31.91 6.56
N VAL A 20 -16.20 31.06 5.55
CA VAL A 20 -15.82 29.65 5.65
C VAL A 20 -14.31 29.68 5.90
N LEU A 21 -13.91 29.62 7.17
CA LEU A 21 -12.51 29.41 7.53
C LEU A 21 -12.15 28.04 6.99
N ALA A 22 -11.30 28.01 5.97
CA ALA A 22 -10.69 26.77 5.51
C ALA A 22 -9.97 26.16 6.71
N GLN A 23 -10.34 24.93 7.08
CA GLN A 23 -9.68 24.19 8.15
C GLN A 23 -8.18 24.10 7.83
N GLU A 24 -7.34 24.59 8.74
CA GLU A 24 -5.88 24.54 8.56
C GLU A 24 -5.38 23.08 8.56
N ALA A 25 -4.27 22.86 7.86
CA ALA A 25 -3.62 21.56 7.84
C ALA A 25 -3.20 21.12 9.25
N PRO A 26 -3.34 19.83 9.61
CA PRO A 26 -2.83 19.29 10.85
C PRO A 26 -1.34 19.61 11.01
N SER A 27 -0.98 20.15 12.16
CA SER A 27 0.42 20.43 12.48
C SER A 27 1.24 19.14 12.57
N ARG A 28 2.56 19.22 12.28
CA ARG A 28 3.54 18.13 12.43
C ARG A 28 3.19 16.87 11.62
N THR A 29 2.96 17.03 10.33
CA THR A 29 2.61 15.92 9.43
C THR A 29 3.68 14.81 9.44
N GLU A 30 3.24 13.58 9.65
CA GLU A 30 4.05 12.36 9.65
C GLU A 30 3.34 11.24 8.90
N CYS A 31 4.09 10.51 8.08
CA CYS A 31 3.70 9.21 7.57
C CYS A 31 4.54 8.11 8.21
N ILE A 32 3.88 7.15 8.87
CA ILE A 32 4.54 5.93 9.36
C ILE A 32 4.45 4.86 8.28
N ALA A 33 5.61 4.41 7.80
CA ALA A 33 5.77 3.23 6.96
C ALA A 33 6.00 2.00 7.86
N PRO A 34 5.11 0.99 7.89
CA PRO A 34 5.25 -0.18 8.77
C PRO A 34 6.25 -1.25 8.30
N ALA A 35 7.39 -0.80 7.78
CA ALA A 35 8.47 -1.64 7.26
C ALA A 35 9.78 -0.86 7.28
N LYS A 36 10.87 -1.51 6.88
CA LYS A 36 12.13 -0.83 6.55
C LYS A 36 12.05 -0.09 5.20
N PRO A 37 12.98 0.84 4.92
CA PRO A 37 13.00 1.61 3.67
C PRO A 37 13.12 0.76 2.40
N GLY A 38 12.73 1.33 1.26
CA GLY A 38 12.96 0.76 -0.07
C GLY A 38 11.93 -0.28 -0.53
N GLY A 39 10.88 -0.52 0.26
CA GLY A 39 9.74 -1.37 -0.13
C GLY A 39 8.45 -0.58 -0.33
N GLY A 40 7.38 -1.29 -0.61
CA GLY A 40 6.09 -0.69 -0.93
C GLY A 40 5.50 0.28 0.09
N PHE A 41 5.67 0.06 1.40
CA PHE A 41 5.21 1.02 2.43
C PHE A 41 5.99 2.34 2.42
N ASP A 42 7.30 2.28 2.22
CA ASP A 42 8.15 3.46 2.06
C ASP A 42 7.71 4.26 0.83
N LEU A 43 7.47 3.56 -0.27
CA LEU A 43 6.98 4.15 -1.52
C LEU A 43 5.62 4.83 -1.33
N THR A 44 4.68 4.20 -0.61
CA THR A 44 3.38 4.79 -0.25
C THR A 44 3.55 6.09 0.53
N CYS A 45 4.39 6.11 1.57
CA CYS A 45 4.65 7.33 2.34
C CYS A 45 5.34 8.41 1.49
N LYS A 46 6.34 8.04 0.68
CA LYS A 46 7.04 8.98 -0.21
C LYS A 46 6.13 9.57 -1.29
N LEU A 47 5.12 8.82 -1.75
CA LEU A 47 4.11 9.33 -2.69
C LEU A 47 3.34 10.49 -2.08
N ILE A 48 2.79 10.33 -0.87
CA ILE A 48 2.03 11.42 -0.24
C ILE A 48 2.92 12.55 0.25
N GLN A 49 4.13 12.25 0.71
CA GLN A 49 5.10 13.26 1.15
C GLN A 49 5.39 14.26 0.03
N VAL A 50 5.68 13.76 -1.18
CA VAL A 50 5.96 14.63 -2.33
C VAL A 50 4.68 15.30 -2.85
N SER A 51 3.59 14.55 -2.99
CA SER A 51 2.38 15.06 -3.65
C SER A 51 1.68 16.13 -2.83
N LEU A 52 1.64 16.00 -1.50
CA LEU A 52 1.05 17.02 -0.62
C LEU A 52 1.85 18.33 -0.64
N LEU A 53 3.17 18.24 -0.78
CA LEU A 53 4.03 19.42 -0.85
C LEU A 53 3.95 20.08 -2.23
N GLU A 54 4.02 19.32 -3.32
CA GLU A 54 3.94 19.83 -4.70
C GLU A 54 2.60 20.52 -4.99
N THR A 55 1.50 20.01 -4.41
CA THR A 55 0.17 20.60 -4.57
C THR A 55 -0.13 21.73 -3.59
N GLY A 56 0.78 22.04 -2.67
CA GLY A 56 0.58 23.05 -1.63
C GLY A 56 -0.45 22.69 -0.56
N ALA A 57 -0.87 21.41 -0.49
CA ALA A 57 -1.76 20.93 0.57
C ALA A 57 -1.12 21.00 1.96
N ILE A 58 0.21 20.95 2.01
CA ILE A 58 1.01 21.22 3.21
C ILE A 58 2.16 22.19 2.86
N GLU A 59 2.49 23.08 3.79
CA GLU A 59 3.56 24.07 3.58
C GLU A 59 4.96 23.54 3.95
N LYS A 60 5.01 22.55 4.85
CA LYS A 60 6.26 21.98 5.37
C LYS A 60 6.37 20.52 4.95
N PRO A 61 7.59 20.04 4.64
CA PRO A 61 7.80 18.63 4.30
C PRO A 61 7.27 17.71 5.40
N MET A 62 6.42 16.75 5.00
CA MET A 62 5.96 15.67 5.87
C MET A 62 7.14 14.77 6.27
N ARG A 63 7.21 14.36 7.54
CA ARG A 63 8.22 13.41 8.01
C ARG A 63 7.81 11.98 7.65
N VAL A 64 8.73 11.16 7.16
CA VAL A 64 8.52 9.71 7.00
C VAL A 64 9.27 8.98 8.11
N THR A 65 8.59 8.07 8.81
CA THR A 65 9.20 7.18 9.80
C THR A 65 8.96 5.73 9.50
N TYR A 66 9.87 4.89 9.97
CA TYR A 66 9.84 3.45 9.74
C TYR A 66 9.55 2.74 11.05
N MET A 67 8.50 1.91 11.06
CA MET A 67 8.09 1.13 12.22
C MET A 67 7.83 -0.33 11.80
N PRO A 68 8.90 -1.09 11.51
CA PRO A 68 8.77 -2.47 11.05
C PRO A 68 8.17 -3.39 12.11
N GLY A 69 7.68 -4.54 11.67
CA GLY A 69 7.13 -5.60 12.51
C GLY A 69 5.71 -6.01 12.12
N GLY A 70 5.58 -7.28 11.74
CA GLY A 70 4.28 -7.94 11.50
C GLY A 70 3.47 -7.37 10.33
N VAL A 71 4.11 -6.74 9.34
CA VAL A 71 3.46 -6.13 8.16
C VAL A 71 2.40 -5.10 8.57
N GLY A 72 2.68 -4.31 9.61
CA GLY A 72 1.75 -3.32 10.15
C GLY A 72 1.39 -3.51 11.62
N ALA A 73 1.56 -4.71 12.19
CA ALA A 73 1.09 -5.00 13.54
C ALA A 73 1.66 -4.04 14.60
N VAL A 74 2.97 -3.74 14.54
CA VAL A 74 3.62 -2.83 15.49
C VAL A 74 3.09 -1.40 15.34
N ALA A 75 3.05 -0.88 14.11
CA ALA A 75 2.55 0.46 13.83
C ALA A 75 1.07 0.63 14.22
N TYR A 76 0.25 -0.37 13.91
CA TYR A 76 -1.16 -0.39 14.27
C TYR A 76 -1.35 -0.34 15.78
N ASN A 77 -0.67 -1.22 16.54
CA ASN A 77 -0.74 -1.24 18.00
C ASN A 77 -0.25 0.08 18.61
N ALA A 78 0.84 0.65 18.09
CA ALA A 78 1.38 1.92 18.58
C ALA A 78 0.38 3.08 18.38
N ILE A 79 -0.27 3.15 17.21
CA ILE A 79 -1.28 4.18 16.93
C ILE A 79 -2.50 4.04 17.82
N VAL A 80 -3.06 2.83 17.92
CA VAL A 80 -4.28 2.60 18.71
C VAL A 80 -4.01 2.82 20.20
N ALA A 81 -2.89 2.35 20.72
CA ALA A 81 -2.62 2.38 22.16
C ALA A 81 -1.95 3.67 22.66
N GLN A 82 -1.06 4.29 21.87
CA GLN A 82 -0.15 5.33 22.34
C GLN A 82 -0.39 6.69 21.66
N ARG A 83 -0.82 6.69 20.41
CA ARG A 83 -1.01 7.91 19.59
C ARG A 83 -2.43 8.04 19.01
N PRO A 84 -3.51 7.72 19.76
CA PRO A 84 -4.83 7.48 19.15
C PRO A 84 -5.49 8.73 18.57
N GLY A 85 -5.12 9.92 19.03
CA GLY A 85 -5.76 11.19 18.66
C GLY A 85 -4.84 12.17 17.94
N GLU A 86 -3.68 11.74 17.45
CA GLU A 86 -2.76 12.64 16.78
C GLU A 86 -3.21 12.97 15.35
N PRO A 87 -3.59 14.21 15.04
CA PRO A 87 -4.22 14.54 13.76
C PRO A 87 -3.22 14.61 12.60
N GLY A 88 -1.93 14.85 12.88
CA GLY A 88 -0.87 14.95 11.87
C GLY A 88 -0.31 13.60 11.40
N THR A 89 -0.69 12.49 12.04
CA THR A 89 -0.07 11.18 11.82
C THR A 89 -0.97 10.29 10.97
N VAL A 90 -0.51 9.94 9.77
CA VAL A 90 -1.10 8.89 8.93
C VAL A 90 -0.20 7.67 8.92
N VAL A 91 -0.78 6.48 8.81
CA VAL A 91 -0.01 5.22 8.74
C VAL A 91 -0.35 4.47 7.48
N ALA A 92 0.67 4.11 6.71
CA ALA A 92 0.50 3.34 5.50
C ALA A 92 0.00 1.93 5.83
N PHE A 93 -0.95 1.41 5.06
CA PHE A 93 -1.34 0.00 5.06
C PHE A 93 -1.28 -0.58 3.65
N SER A 94 -1.29 -1.91 3.56
CA SER A 94 -1.42 -2.63 2.31
C SER A 94 -2.38 -3.81 2.43
N GLY A 95 -2.70 -4.47 1.31
CA GLY A 95 -3.42 -5.75 1.32
C GLY A 95 -2.79 -6.78 2.28
N GLY A 96 -1.45 -6.79 2.40
CA GLY A 96 -0.75 -7.66 3.35
C GLY A 96 -1.01 -7.32 4.82
N SER A 97 -1.20 -6.04 5.15
CA SER A 97 -1.64 -5.62 6.49
C SER A 97 -3.04 -6.13 6.79
N LEU A 98 -3.96 -6.01 5.83
CA LEU A 98 -5.35 -6.45 5.97
C LEU A 98 -5.46 -7.98 6.10
N LEU A 99 -4.64 -8.72 5.37
CA LEU A 99 -4.53 -10.17 5.51
C LEU A 99 -4.03 -10.57 6.91
N ASN A 100 -2.96 -9.95 7.40
CA ASN A 100 -2.46 -10.26 8.74
C ASN A 100 -3.50 -9.89 9.82
N LEU A 101 -4.21 -8.77 9.64
CA LEU A 101 -5.30 -8.34 10.51
C LEU A 101 -6.47 -9.34 10.50
N SER A 102 -6.85 -9.87 9.33
CA SER A 102 -7.94 -10.86 9.21
C SER A 102 -7.63 -12.17 9.95
N GLN A 103 -6.34 -12.52 10.03
CA GLN A 103 -5.78 -13.67 10.74
C GLN A 103 -5.54 -13.41 12.23
N GLY A 104 -5.87 -12.23 12.77
CA GLY A 104 -5.67 -11.91 14.18
C GLY A 104 -4.21 -11.66 14.58
N LYS A 105 -3.29 -11.48 13.62
CA LYS A 105 -1.86 -11.27 13.90
C LYS A 105 -1.56 -9.91 14.53
N PHE A 106 -2.54 -9.01 14.61
CA PHE A 106 -2.40 -7.69 15.25
C PHE A 106 -2.75 -7.73 16.74
N GLY A 107 -3.05 -8.93 17.29
CA GLY A 107 -3.33 -9.12 18.70
C GLY A 107 -4.79 -8.82 19.03
N ARG A 108 -5.01 -8.03 20.09
CA ARG A 108 -6.36 -7.72 20.58
C ARG A 108 -7.16 -6.75 19.71
N TYR A 109 -6.52 -6.06 18.77
CA TYR A 109 -7.14 -5.05 17.94
C TYR A 109 -7.58 -5.63 16.59
N GLY A 110 -8.76 -5.21 16.13
CA GLY A 110 -9.38 -5.60 14.88
C GLY A 110 -9.52 -4.43 13.90
N VAL A 111 -10.25 -4.67 12.81
CA VAL A 111 -10.43 -3.72 11.68
C VAL A 111 -11.12 -2.42 12.06
N ASP A 112 -11.87 -2.40 13.16
CA ASP A 112 -12.63 -1.24 13.63
C ASP A 112 -11.86 -0.33 14.61
N ASP A 113 -10.62 -0.68 14.95
CA ASP A 113 -9.82 0.05 15.96
C ASP A 113 -9.03 1.25 15.39
N VAL A 114 -9.21 1.58 14.11
CA VAL A 114 -8.63 2.76 13.45
C VAL A 114 -9.66 3.41 12.52
N ARG A 115 -9.36 4.62 12.06
CA ARG A 115 -10.15 5.29 11.01
C ARG A 115 -9.47 5.11 9.66
N TRP A 116 -10.01 4.25 8.80
CA TRP A 116 -9.51 4.09 7.42
C TRP A 116 -9.72 5.38 6.64
N LEU A 117 -8.70 5.83 5.92
CA LEU A 117 -8.64 7.19 5.40
C LEU A 117 -8.74 7.27 3.87
N ALA A 118 -7.71 6.81 3.16
CA ALA A 118 -7.62 6.91 1.70
C ALA A 118 -6.76 5.78 1.12
N SER A 119 -7.17 5.21 -0.02
CA SER A 119 -6.25 4.46 -0.88
C SER A 119 -5.52 5.42 -1.81
N VAL A 120 -4.33 5.04 -2.26
CA VAL A 120 -3.53 5.87 -3.19
C VAL A 120 -3.13 5.13 -4.45
N GLY A 121 -3.56 3.88 -4.56
CA GLY A 121 -3.37 3.07 -5.73
C GLY A 121 -3.36 1.58 -5.42
N THR A 122 -3.27 0.82 -6.50
CA THR A 122 -3.02 -0.62 -6.49
C THR A 122 -1.61 -0.89 -7.00
N ASP A 123 -0.95 -1.84 -6.36
CA ASP A 123 0.28 -2.46 -6.80
C ASP A 123 0.00 -3.91 -7.22
N TYR A 124 0.98 -4.58 -7.81
CA TYR A 124 0.85 -5.98 -8.20
C TYR A 124 2.02 -6.80 -7.67
N GLY A 125 1.73 -8.02 -7.23
CA GLY A 125 2.79 -8.97 -6.90
C GLY A 125 3.62 -9.32 -8.14
N MET A 126 4.89 -9.64 -7.94
CA MET A 126 5.78 -10.07 -9.01
C MET A 126 6.75 -11.17 -8.53
N ILE A 127 7.46 -11.77 -9.50
CA ILE A 127 8.69 -12.53 -9.25
C ILE A 127 9.82 -11.98 -10.08
N ALA A 128 10.98 -11.78 -9.46
CA ALA A 128 12.19 -11.31 -10.12
C ALA A 128 13.43 -12.10 -9.74
N VAL A 129 14.42 -12.05 -10.62
CA VAL A 129 15.72 -12.70 -10.50
C VAL A 129 16.81 -11.74 -10.95
N ARG A 130 18.08 -12.05 -10.66
CA ARG A 130 19.20 -11.33 -11.31
C ARG A 130 19.17 -11.53 -12.82
N ALA A 131 19.60 -10.54 -13.59
CA ALA A 131 19.59 -10.62 -15.04
C ALA A 131 20.45 -11.76 -15.60
N ASP A 132 21.56 -12.10 -14.94
CA ASP A 132 22.45 -13.21 -15.28
C ASP A 132 22.01 -14.56 -14.70
N SER A 133 20.87 -14.62 -14.00
CA SER A 133 20.24 -15.87 -13.58
C SER A 133 20.02 -16.81 -14.78
N PRO A 134 20.18 -18.14 -14.61
CA PRO A 134 19.86 -19.12 -15.64
C PRO A 134 18.35 -19.11 -16.00
N TRP A 135 17.49 -18.61 -15.10
CA TRP A 135 16.05 -18.54 -15.34
C TRP A 135 15.70 -17.28 -16.12
N LYS A 136 15.17 -17.46 -17.34
CA LYS A 136 14.79 -16.36 -18.24
C LYS A 136 13.29 -16.14 -18.27
N THR A 137 12.52 -17.17 -17.95
CA THR A 137 11.04 -17.16 -17.87
C THR A 137 10.57 -17.64 -16.50
N LEU A 138 9.30 -17.40 -16.17
CA LEU A 138 8.69 -18.00 -14.98
C LEU A 138 8.75 -19.53 -15.07
N LYS A 139 8.48 -20.11 -16.25
CA LYS A 139 8.55 -21.56 -16.47
C LYS A 139 9.92 -22.16 -16.11
N ASP A 140 11.02 -21.49 -16.46
CA ASP A 140 12.38 -21.96 -16.10
C ASP A 140 12.56 -22.07 -14.58
N LEU A 141 12.08 -21.05 -13.85
CA LEU A 141 12.11 -21.04 -12.40
C LEU A 141 11.25 -22.17 -11.82
N MET A 142 10.05 -22.35 -12.35
CA MET A 142 9.11 -23.37 -11.88
C MET A 142 9.67 -24.78 -12.09
N THR A 143 10.30 -25.05 -13.24
CA THR A 143 11.02 -26.31 -13.50
C THR A 143 12.20 -26.50 -12.55
N ALA A 144 12.95 -25.44 -12.22
CA ALA A 144 14.04 -25.53 -11.26
C ALA A 144 13.54 -25.83 -9.84
N MET A 145 12.44 -25.19 -9.42
CA MET A 145 11.79 -25.46 -8.14
C MET A 145 11.28 -26.91 -8.04
N GLU A 146 10.63 -27.43 -9.09
CA GLU A 146 10.12 -28.81 -9.14
C GLU A 146 11.27 -29.83 -9.05
N LYS A 147 12.37 -29.58 -9.75
CA LYS A 147 13.55 -30.45 -9.75
C LYS A 147 14.26 -30.50 -8.40
N ASP A 148 14.50 -29.34 -7.80
CA ASP A 148 15.12 -29.22 -6.48
C ASP A 148 14.67 -27.92 -5.78
N PRO A 149 13.69 -27.98 -4.86
CA PRO A 149 13.20 -26.80 -4.17
C PRO A 149 14.26 -26.16 -3.24
N ASN A 150 15.33 -26.88 -2.90
CA ASN A 150 16.44 -26.34 -2.10
C ASN A 150 17.44 -25.53 -2.93
N SER A 151 17.38 -25.62 -4.26
CA SER A 151 18.24 -24.86 -5.17
C SER A 151 17.79 -23.41 -5.34
N VAL A 152 16.56 -23.08 -4.92
CA VAL A 152 15.94 -21.77 -5.08
C VAL A 152 15.73 -21.13 -3.71
N VAL A 153 16.57 -20.16 -3.35
CA VAL A 153 16.34 -19.34 -2.16
C VAL A 153 15.52 -18.11 -2.56
N ILE A 154 14.33 -17.99 -1.99
CA ILE A 154 13.39 -16.90 -2.22
C ILE A 154 13.48 -15.90 -1.08
N GLY A 155 13.76 -14.63 -1.39
CA GLY A 155 13.69 -13.51 -0.47
C GLY A 155 12.38 -12.73 -0.62
N ALA A 156 11.82 -12.27 0.48
CA ALA A 156 10.60 -11.46 0.47
C ALA A 156 10.45 -10.59 1.73
N GLY A 157 9.73 -9.47 1.60
CA GLY A 157 9.63 -8.41 2.60
C GLY A 157 8.71 -8.71 3.79
N ALA A 158 8.35 -9.97 4.01
CA ALA A 158 7.41 -10.36 5.05
C ALA A 158 7.62 -11.81 5.54
N SER A 159 7.05 -12.15 6.69
CA SER A 159 7.21 -13.46 7.33
C SER A 159 6.45 -14.59 6.63
N ILE A 160 6.71 -15.84 7.02
CA ILE A 160 5.90 -17.00 6.59
C ILE A 160 4.42 -16.77 6.93
N GLY A 161 3.53 -17.17 6.01
CA GLY A 161 2.09 -17.00 6.13
C GLY A 161 1.59 -15.56 5.92
N SER A 162 2.48 -14.64 5.51
CA SER A 162 2.11 -13.31 5.01
C SER A 162 1.77 -13.35 3.52
N GLN A 163 1.34 -12.20 2.99
CA GLN A 163 1.07 -12.01 1.58
C GLN A 163 2.24 -12.38 0.65
N ASP A 164 3.45 -11.94 0.95
CA ASP A 164 4.60 -12.18 0.05
C ASP A 164 5.05 -13.63 0.07
N TRP A 165 4.89 -14.30 1.21
CA TRP A 165 5.05 -15.75 1.31
C TRP A 165 3.99 -16.48 0.50
N MET A 166 2.71 -16.06 0.57
CA MET A 166 1.61 -16.69 -0.15
C MET A 166 1.81 -16.65 -1.67
N LYS A 167 2.31 -15.54 -2.21
CA LYS A 167 2.68 -15.43 -3.64
C LYS A 167 3.63 -16.56 -4.07
N SER A 168 4.69 -16.78 -3.29
CA SER A 168 5.69 -17.83 -3.54
C SER A 168 5.11 -19.23 -3.33
N ALA A 169 4.30 -19.40 -2.27
CA ALA A 169 3.66 -20.68 -1.95
C ALA A 169 2.67 -21.12 -3.04
N LEU A 170 1.88 -20.20 -3.59
CA LEU A 170 0.95 -20.47 -4.68
C LEU A 170 1.68 -20.85 -5.96
N LEU A 171 2.83 -20.21 -6.24
CA LEU A 171 3.70 -20.66 -7.33
C LEU A 171 4.26 -22.06 -7.05
N ALA A 172 4.84 -22.32 -5.88
CA ALA A 172 5.33 -23.65 -5.53
C ALA A 172 4.27 -24.73 -5.75
N GLN A 173 3.03 -24.51 -5.29
CA GLN A 173 1.92 -25.44 -5.53
C GLN A 173 1.67 -25.67 -7.02
N LYS A 174 1.70 -24.61 -7.84
CA LYS A 174 1.56 -24.73 -9.31
C LYS A 174 2.76 -25.40 -10.00
N ALA A 175 3.91 -25.51 -9.33
CA ALA A 175 5.06 -26.31 -9.74
C ALA A 175 5.07 -27.71 -9.11
N ASN A 176 3.96 -28.15 -8.49
CA ASN A 176 3.87 -29.42 -7.75
C ASN A 176 4.87 -29.53 -6.57
N VAL A 177 5.31 -28.39 -6.03
CA VAL A 177 6.20 -28.30 -4.88
C VAL A 177 5.38 -27.98 -3.63
N ASP A 178 5.63 -28.75 -2.56
CA ASP A 178 5.12 -28.43 -1.23
C ASP A 178 5.70 -27.07 -0.76
N PRO A 179 4.86 -26.05 -0.51
CA PRO A 179 5.31 -24.73 -0.04
C PRO A 179 6.18 -24.76 1.20
N HIS A 180 6.01 -25.76 2.08
CA HIS A 180 6.80 -25.90 3.29
C HIS A 180 8.25 -26.35 3.04
N LYS A 181 8.56 -26.82 1.83
CA LYS A 181 9.92 -27.21 1.41
C LYS A 181 10.68 -26.09 0.72
N MET A 182 10.05 -24.94 0.45
CA MET A 182 10.74 -23.79 -0.12
C MET A 182 11.79 -23.24 0.85
N ARG A 183 12.95 -22.83 0.31
CA ARG A 183 13.89 -22.01 1.07
C ARG A 183 13.45 -20.56 1.01
N TYR A 184 12.92 -20.07 2.11
CA TYR A 184 12.37 -18.73 2.23
C TYR A 184 13.15 -17.89 3.25
N VAL A 185 13.57 -16.69 2.84
CA VAL A 185 14.23 -15.71 3.71
C VAL A 185 13.28 -14.52 3.88
N ALA A 186 12.79 -14.35 5.11
CA ALA A 186 11.94 -13.24 5.50
C ALA A 186 12.77 -12.00 5.85
N PHE A 187 12.33 -10.85 5.36
CA PHE A 187 12.89 -9.53 5.66
C PHE A 187 11.82 -8.61 6.27
N GLU A 188 12.23 -7.45 6.80
CA GLU A 188 11.34 -6.49 7.46
C GLU A 188 10.83 -5.38 6.51
N GLY A 189 11.12 -5.50 5.21
CA GLY A 189 10.63 -4.63 4.16
C GLY A 189 11.11 -5.07 2.78
N GLY A 190 10.39 -4.69 1.72
CA GLY A 190 10.65 -5.16 0.36
C GLY A 190 11.95 -4.67 -0.29
N GLY A 191 12.62 -3.65 0.26
CA GLY A 191 13.93 -3.21 -0.23
C GLY A 191 15.09 -4.15 0.12
N GLU A 192 15.03 -4.85 1.26
CA GLU A 192 16.09 -5.76 1.71
C GLU A 192 16.21 -7.02 0.81
N PRO A 193 15.12 -7.70 0.39
CA PRO A 193 15.17 -8.79 -0.58
C PRO A 193 15.85 -8.40 -1.90
N VAL A 194 15.58 -7.19 -2.41
CA VAL A 194 16.18 -6.70 -3.65
C VAL A 194 17.68 -6.51 -3.50
N THR A 195 18.12 -5.96 -2.37
CA THR A 195 19.54 -5.83 -2.03
C THR A 195 20.20 -7.21 -1.90
N ALA A 196 19.54 -8.15 -1.22
CA ALA A 196 20.01 -9.53 -1.06
C ALA A 196 20.09 -10.26 -2.41
N LEU A 197 19.16 -10.01 -3.33
CA LEU A 197 19.17 -10.54 -4.69
C LEU A 197 20.37 -10.03 -5.47
N MET A 198 20.62 -8.71 -5.44
CA MET A 198 21.79 -8.12 -6.10
C MET A 198 23.11 -8.64 -5.52
N GLY A 199 23.15 -8.90 -4.21
CA GLY A 199 24.29 -9.53 -3.54
C GLY A 199 24.38 -11.06 -3.70
N ASN A 200 23.45 -11.68 -4.44
CA ASN A 200 23.33 -13.13 -4.61
C ASN A 200 23.17 -13.94 -3.32
N HIS A 201 22.64 -13.32 -2.24
CA HIS A 201 22.27 -14.02 -1.01
C HIS A 201 20.93 -14.75 -1.13
N VAL A 202 20.08 -14.31 -2.05
CA VAL A 202 18.87 -15.01 -2.51
C VAL A 202 18.89 -15.08 -4.04
N GLN A 203 18.25 -16.07 -4.63
CA GLN A 203 18.21 -16.26 -6.09
C GLN A 203 16.94 -15.68 -6.73
N VAL A 204 15.87 -15.54 -5.94
CA VAL A 204 14.57 -15.02 -6.37
C VAL A 204 14.06 -14.00 -5.37
N VAL A 205 13.39 -12.97 -5.85
CA VAL A 205 12.57 -12.07 -5.02
C VAL A 205 11.10 -12.27 -5.36
N SER A 206 10.30 -12.51 -4.33
CA SER A 206 8.85 -12.38 -4.36
C SER A 206 8.49 -11.08 -3.66
N GLY A 207 7.97 -10.12 -4.41
CA GLY A 207 7.75 -8.77 -3.91
C GLY A 207 6.63 -8.07 -4.63
N ASP A 208 6.68 -6.75 -4.61
CA ASP A 208 5.72 -5.89 -5.27
C ASP A 208 6.37 -5.19 -6.47
N LEU A 209 5.60 -4.95 -7.52
CA LEU A 209 6.15 -4.44 -8.77
C LEU A 209 6.70 -3.03 -8.63
N SER A 210 6.08 -2.20 -7.81
CA SER A 210 6.56 -0.84 -7.51
C SER A 210 8.02 -0.82 -7.00
N GLU A 211 8.47 -1.90 -6.34
CA GLU A 211 9.83 -2.05 -5.81
C GLU A 211 10.86 -2.27 -6.92
N MET A 212 10.41 -2.72 -8.10
CA MET A 212 11.27 -2.95 -9.26
C MET A 212 11.42 -1.74 -10.15
N VAL A 213 10.53 -0.76 -10.05
CA VAL A 213 10.51 0.40 -10.95
C VAL A 213 11.89 1.06 -11.11
N PRO A 214 12.68 1.29 -10.04
CA PRO A 214 14.02 1.86 -10.18
C PRO A 214 15.02 1.00 -10.99
N TYR A 215 14.70 -0.27 -11.21
CA TYR A 215 15.58 -1.27 -11.84
C TYR A 215 15.10 -1.73 -13.23
N LEU A 216 13.87 -1.40 -13.64
CA LEU A 216 13.28 -1.86 -14.92
C LEU A 216 14.05 -1.41 -16.17
N GLY A 217 14.76 -0.28 -16.10
CA GLY A 217 15.63 0.20 -17.18
C GLY A 217 17.08 -0.31 -17.12
N GLY A 218 17.44 -1.07 -16.08
CA GLY A 218 18.79 -1.57 -15.87
C GLY A 218 19.00 -3.00 -16.38
N ASP A 219 20.25 -3.44 -16.34
CA ASP A 219 20.70 -4.78 -16.74
C ASP A 219 20.92 -5.72 -15.54
N LYS A 220 20.48 -5.33 -14.34
CA LYS A 220 20.78 -6.06 -13.10
C LYS A 220 19.70 -7.05 -12.68
N ILE A 221 18.43 -6.74 -12.94
CA ILE A 221 17.28 -7.51 -12.47
C ILE A 221 16.36 -7.81 -13.66
N ARG A 222 15.81 -9.03 -13.69
CA ARG A 222 14.77 -9.45 -14.62
C ARG A 222 13.51 -9.79 -13.83
N VAL A 223 12.41 -9.10 -14.15
CA VAL A 223 11.08 -9.50 -13.68
C VAL A 223 10.59 -10.64 -14.58
N LEU A 224 10.38 -11.82 -14.01
CA LEU A 224 9.94 -13.03 -14.72
C LEU A 224 8.44 -13.05 -14.96
N ALA A 225 7.67 -12.51 -14.00
CA ALA A 225 6.23 -12.42 -14.10
C ALA A 225 5.69 -11.30 -13.20
N VAL A 226 4.63 -10.67 -13.67
CA VAL A 226 3.70 -9.89 -12.84
C VAL A 226 2.42 -10.68 -12.60
N PHE A 227 1.82 -10.54 -11.43
CA PHE A 227 0.58 -11.21 -11.03
C PHE A 227 -0.62 -10.31 -11.28
N SER A 228 -0.86 -9.99 -12.55
CA SER A 228 -2.02 -9.23 -13.02
C SER A 228 -2.79 -10.03 -14.07
N GLU A 229 -4.06 -9.68 -14.28
CA GLU A 229 -4.89 -10.32 -15.32
C GLU A 229 -4.30 -10.11 -16.72
N ASN A 230 -3.92 -8.87 -17.01
CA ASN A 230 -3.33 -8.45 -18.28
C ASN A 230 -1.99 -7.78 -18.02
N ARG A 231 -1.15 -7.70 -19.07
CA ARG A 231 0.10 -6.93 -19.01
C ARG A 231 -0.19 -5.49 -18.61
N LEU A 232 0.71 -4.92 -17.80
CA LEU A 232 0.57 -3.57 -17.29
C LEU A 232 1.10 -2.55 -18.30
N PRO A 233 0.55 -1.33 -18.34
CA PRO A 233 0.94 -0.32 -19.33
C PRO A 233 2.35 0.26 -19.09
N GLY A 234 2.79 1.11 -20.03
CA GLY A 234 4.03 1.88 -19.91
C GLY A 234 5.29 1.02 -19.96
N GLN A 235 6.27 1.33 -19.11
CA GLN A 235 7.55 0.60 -19.04
C GLN A 235 7.42 -0.90 -18.69
N LEU A 236 6.23 -1.31 -18.23
CA LEU A 236 5.92 -2.68 -17.81
C LEU A 236 5.27 -3.51 -18.92
N ALA A 237 4.95 -2.93 -20.08
CA ALA A 237 4.24 -3.62 -21.16
C ALA A 237 4.99 -4.85 -21.70
N ASN A 238 6.30 -4.92 -21.51
CA ASN A 238 7.12 -6.05 -21.95
C ASN A 238 7.22 -7.17 -20.90
N VAL A 239 6.82 -6.93 -19.65
CA VAL A 239 6.84 -7.93 -18.59
C VAL A 239 5.64 -8.87 -18.77
N PRO A 240 5.86 -10.19 -18.97
CA PRO A 240 4.75 -11.14 -19.10
C PRO A 240 4.00 -11.30 -17.78
N THR A 241 2.71 -11.62 -17.84
CA THR A 241 1.98 -12.03 -16.65
C THR A 241 2.29 -13.49 -16.30
N ALA A 242 1.96 -13.91 -15.07
CA ALA A 242 1.96 -15.33 -14.73
C ALA A 242 0.93 -16.12 -15.55
N LYS A 243 -0.24 -15.52 -15.83
CA LYS A 243 -1.33 -16.15 -16.61
C LYS A 243 -0.91 -16.45 -18.04
N GLU A 244 -0.25 -15.51 -18.71
CA GLU A 244 0.30 -15.70 -20.07
C GLU A 244 1.30 -16.88 -20.13
N GLN A 245 1.93 -17.19 -19.00
CA GLN A 245 2.90 -18.28 -18.87
C GLN A 245 2.28 -19.59 -18.37
N GLY A 246 0.94 -19.68 -18.26
CA GLY A 246 0.22 -20.89 -17.88
C GLY A 246 -0.03 -21.04 -16.37
N TYR A 247 0.25 -20.00 -15.57
CA TYR A 247 0.08 -20.03 -14.13
C TYR A 247 -1.02 -19.04 -13.70
N ASP A 248 -2.20 -19.57 -13.36
CA ASP A 248 -3.34 -18.74 -12.95
C ASP A 248 -3.12 -18.10 -11.56
N LEU A 249 -2.40 -17.00 -11.53
CA LEU A 249 -2.06 -16.24 -10.32
C LEU A 249 -2.19 -14.74 -10.59
N VAL A 250 -3.09 -14.12 -9.84
CA VAL A 250 -3.34 -12.67 -9.87
C VAL A 250 -3.32 -12.18 -8.43
N TRP A 251 -2.59 -11.09 -8.20
CA TRP A 251 -2.32 -10.57 -6.87
C TRP A 251 -2.27 -9.04 -6.87
N PRO A 252 -3.43 -8.36 -6.95
CA PRO A 252 -3.52 -6.92 -6.74
C PRO A 252 -3.35 -6.60 -5.26
N ILE A 253 -2.74 -5.44 -4.97
CA ILE A 253 -2.38 -5.04 -3.63
C ILE A 253 -2.81 -3.60 -3.45
N ILE A 254 -3.88 -3.40 -2.69
CA ILE A 254 -4.28 -2.05 -2.27
C ILE A 254 -3.17 -1.41 -1.44
N ARG A 255 -2.96 -0.11 -1.64
CA ARG A 255 -2.07 0.75 -0.85
C ARG A 255 -2.88 1.93 -0.32
N GLY A 256 -2.74 2.26 0.95
CA GLY A 256 -3.50 3.37 1.52
C GLY A 256 -3.05 3.79 2.90
N PHE A 257 -3.90 4.56 3.57
CA PHE A 257 -3.64 5.13 4.90
C PHE A 257 -4.82 4.93 5.85
N TYR A 258 -4.49 4.91 7.13
CA TYR A 258 -5.44 5.12 8.23
C TYR A 258 -4.88 6.14 9.23
N VAL A 259 -5.74 6.64 10.10
CA VAL A 259 -5.38 7.48 11.25
C VAL A 259 -5.86 6.85 12.56
N GLY A 260 -5.42 7.38 13.69
CA GLY A 260 -5.80 6.88 15.00
C GLY A 260 -7.32 6.97 15.28
N PRO A 261 -7.84 6.09 16.16
CA PRO A 261 -9.29 5.98 16.42
C PRO A 261 -9.91 7.22 17.10
N LYS A 262 -9.10 8.06 17.74
CA LYS A 262 -9.54 9.26 18.47
C LYS A 262 -9.17 10.57 17.75
N VAL A 263 -8.67 10.51 16.51
CA VAL A 263 -8.50 11.70 15.68
C VAL A 263 -9.87 12.37 15.52
N SER A 264 -9.95 13.69 15.65
CA SER A 264 -11.21 14.42 15.60
C SER A 264 -11.89 14.28 14.23
N ASP A 265 -13.22 14.43 14.17
CA ASP A 265 -13.92 14.38 12.88
C ASP A 265 -13.50 15.51 11.95
N ALA A 266 -13.18 16.69 12.49
CA ALA A 266 -12.68 17.81 11.71
C ALA A 266 -11.33 17.48 11.05
N ASP A 267 -10.39 16.90 11.81
CA ASP A 267 -9.06 16.55 11.29
C ASP A 267 -9.14 15.36 10.32
N TYR A 268 -9.97 14.37 10.62
CA TYR A 268 -10.21 13.26 9.70
C TYR A 268 -10.83 13.75 8.38
N GLN A 269 -11.83 14.63 8.46
CA GLN A 269 -12.48 15.18 7.27
C GLN A 269 -11.53 16.04 6.45
N TRP A 270 -10.64 16.81 7.11
CA TRP A 270 -9.57 17.53 6.43
C TRP A 270 -8.70 16.58 5.59
N TRP A 271 -8.29 15.45 6.16
CA TRP A 271 -7.53 14.45 5.42
C TRP A 271 -8.32 13.85 4.26
N VAL A 272 -9.58 13.47 4.49
CA VAL A 272 -10.45 12.90 3.45
C VAL A 272 -10.58 13.88 2.28
N ASP A 273 -10.87 15.15 2.55
CA ASP A 273 -11.02 16.18 1.51
C ASP A 273 -9.70 16.48 0.81
N THR A 274 -8.59 16.45 1.55
CA THR A 274 -7.24 16.60 0.99
C THR A 274 -6.93 15.46 0.02
N PHE A 275 -7.15 14.20 0.40
CA PHE A 275 -6.92 13.04 -0.48
C PHE A 275 -7.85 13.06 -1.70
N LYS A 276 -9.13 13.41 -1.53
CA LYS A 276 -10.08 13.56 -2.64
C LYS A 276 -9.58 14.57 -3.67
N LYS A 277 -9.10 15.74 -3.22
CA LYS A 277 -8.53 16.75 -4.12
C LYS A 277 -7.24 16.27 -4.76
N LEU A 278 -6.33 15.74 -3.93
CA LEU A 278 -5.00 15.28 -4.34
C LEU A 278 -5.09 14.25 -5.47
N GLN A 279 -5.95 13.25 -5.34
CA GLN A 279 -6.15 12.17 -6.33
C GLN A 279 -6.59 12.68 -7.70
N GLN A 280 -7.24 13.85 -7.78
CA GLN A 280 -7.68 14.44 -9.03
C GLN A 280 -6.58 15.23 -9.76
N THR A 281 -5.50 15.60 -9.06
CA THR A 281 -4.40 16.40 -9.62
C THR A 281 -3.55 15.58 -10.60
N ASP A 282 -3.04 16.24 -11.64
CA ASP A 282 -2.13 15.62 -12.61
C ASP A 282 -0.77 15.33 -11.97
N GLU A 283 -0.35 16.17 -11.02
CA GLU A 283 0.85 15.97 -10.20
C GLU A 283 0.78 14.64 -9.46
N PHE A 284 -0.31 14.37 -8.74
CA PHE A 284 -0.46 13.10 -8.02
C PHE A 284 -0.49 11.90 -8.96
N LYS A 285 -1.26 11.97 -10.06
CA LYS A 285 -1.33 10.89 -11.06
C LYS A 285 0.05 10.58 -11.62
N LYS A 286 0.82 11.62 -11.98
CA LYS A 286 2.21 11.46 -12.44
C LYS A 286 3.11 10.85 -11.36
N GLN A 287 3.04 11.31 -10.11
CA GLN A 287 3.85 10.76 -9.01
C GLN A 287 3.49 9.30 -8.70
N ARG A 288 2.21 8.92 -8.85
CA ARG A 288 1.70 7.54 -8.73
C ARG A 288 2.27 6.65 -9.84
N ASP A 289 2.18 7.09 -11.09
CA ASP A 289 2.67 6.36 -12.26
C ASP A 289 4.20 6.18 -12.22
N LEU A 290 4.95 7.22 -11.84
CA LEU A 290 6.42 7.17 -11.66
C LEU A 290 6.87 6.15 -10.62
N ARG A 291 5.98 5.75 -9.71
CA ARG A 291 6.21 4.74 -8.67
C ARG A 291 5.64 3.37 -9.03
N GLY A 292 5.07 3.21 -10.23
CA GLY A 292 4.50 1.94 -10.69
C GLY A 292 3.24 1.53 -9.93
N LEU A 293 2.51 2.48 -9.35
CA LEU A 293 1.19 2.26 -8.79
C LEU A 293 0.11 2.59 -9.83
N PHE A 294 -1.01 1.89 -9.74
CA PHE A 294 -2.15 2.03 -10.65
C PHE A 294 -3.33 2.67 -9.93
N GLU A 295 -4.21 3.32 -10.69
CA GLU A 295 -5.37 4.01 -10.12
C GLU A 295 -6.27 3.08 -9.31
N PHE A 296 -6.49 3.44 -8.05
CA PHE A 296 -7.43 2.80 -7.17
C PHE A 296 -7.75 3.77 -6.04
N ASP A 297 -8.69 4.66 -6.30
CA ASP A 297 -8.93 5.84 -5.47
C ASP A 297 -10.26 5.69 -4.72
N MET A 298 -10.17 5.50 -3.40
CA MET A 298 -11.28 5.45 -2.45
C MET A 298 -10.89 6.27 -1.22
N THR A 299 -11.86 6.98 -0.63
CA THR A 299 -11.62 7.82 0.55
C THR A 299 -12.79 7.71 1.53
N GLY A 300 -12.52 8.00 2.80
CA GLY A 300 -13.53 8.06 3.84
C GLY A 300 -14.29 6.73 3.98
N GLN A 301 -15.62 6.84 4.06
CA GLN A 301 -16.52 5.69 4.23
C GLN A 301 -16.36 4.61 3.14
N GLN A 302 -16.13 5.01 1.89
CA GLN A 302 -15.97 4.06 0.79
C GLN A 302 -14.78 3.13 1.04
N LEU A 303 -13.67 3.68 1.55
CA LEU A 303 -12.51 2.89 1.88
C LEU A 303 -12.75 2.03 3.14
N ASP A 304 -13.40 2.60 4.17
CA ASP A 304 -13.75 1.87 5.39
C ASP A 304 -14.56 0.61 5.07
N ASP A 305 -15.61 0.75 4.26
CA ASP A 305 -16.46 -0.36 3.80
C ASP A 305 -15.65 -1.39 3.00
N TYR A 306 -14.82 -0.92 2.07
CA TYR A 306 -13.95 -1.78 1.29
C TYR A 306 -12.99 -2.59 2.17
N VAL A 307 -12.32 -1.94 3.12
CA VAL A 307 -11.33 -2.59 4.00
C VAL A 307 -12.01 -3.63 4.89
N LYS A 308 -13.17 -3.31 5.48
CA LYS A 308 -13.94 -4.26 6.31
C LYS A 308 -14.39 -5.48 5.52
N LYS A 309 -14.86 -5.26 4.29
CA LYS A 309 -15.18 -6.36 3.38
C LYS A 309 -13.93 -7.19 3.06
N GLN A 310 -12.82 -6.55 2.70
CA GLN A 310 -11.59 -7.23 2.30
C GLN A 310 -10.99 -8.07 3.44
N VAL A 311 -11.02 -7.55 4.68
CA VAL A 311 -10.61 -8.31 5.87
C VAL A 311 -11.51 -9.53 6.09
N THR A 312 -12.81 -9.41 5.82
CA THR A 312 -13.75 -10.54 5.92
C THR A 312 -13.44 -11.59 4.85
N ASP A 313 -13.30 -11.17 3.59
CA ASP A 313 -12.98 -12.05 2.46
C ASP A 313 -11.64 -12.80 2.72
N TYR A 314 -10.60 -12.10 3.19
CA TYR A 314 -9.32 -12.73 3.53
C TYR A 314 -9.45 -13.74 4.66
N ARG A 315 -10.32 -13.50 5.65
CA ARG A 315 -10.54 -14.46 6.74
C ARG A 315 -11.18 -15.74 6.22
N GLU A 316 -12.12 -15.64 5.30
CA GLU A 316 -12.77 -16.80 4.66
C GLU A 316 -11.79 -17.58 3.79
N GLN A 317 -11.00 -16.88 2.97
CA GLN A 317 -9.96 -17.49 2.16
C GLN A 317 -8.90 -18.19 3.02
N ALA A 318 -8.40 -17.54 4.08
CA ALA A 318 -7.39 -18.13 4.97
C ALA A 318 -7.87 -19.43 5.64
N LYS A 319 -9.17 -19.53 5.98
CA LYS A 319 -9.77 -20.77 6.48
C LYS A 319 -9.80 -21.87 5.40
N ALA A 320 -10.20 -21.53 4.17
CA ALA A 320 -10.27 -22.48 3.06
C ALA A 320 -8.89 -23.05 2.70
N PHE A 321 -7.82 -22.25 2.82
CA PHE A 321 -6.44 -22.68 2.56
C PHE A 321 -5.75 -23.36 3.76
N GLY A 322 -6.43 -23.54 4.90
CA GLY A 322 -5.82 -24.10 6.12
C GLY A 322 -4.71 -23.23 6.71
N LEU A 323 -4.69 -21.94 6.37
CA LEU A 323 -3.70 -20.97 6.87
C LEU A 323 -4.12 -20.31 8.19
N ALA A 324 -5.41 -20.36 8.51
CA ALA A 324 -5.95 -19.95 9.80
C ALA A 324 -5.99 -21.15 10.77
N LYS A 325 -5.44 -20.99 11.98
CA LYS A 325 -5.66 -21.93 13.09
C LYS A 325 -6.97 -21.62 13.80
#